data_AF-A0A2H9U9R8-F1
#
_entry.id   AF-A0A2H9U9R8-F1
#
_cell.length_a   1.000
_cell.length_b   1.000
_cell.length_c   1.000
_cell.angle_alpha   90.00
_cell.angle_beta   90.00
_cell.angle_gamma   90.00
#
_symmetry.space_group_name_H-M   'P 1'
#
loop_
_entity.id
_entity.type
_entity.pdbx_description
1 polymer ?
#
loop_
_entity_poly.entity_id
_entity_poly.type
_entity_poly.pdbx_seq_one_letter_code
_entity_poly.pdbx_strand_id
1 'polypeptide(L)'
;MKKWRLMGLCLLLSGCTQWPDAGYGGLAEVRPTNLPVNEDERKVWLHYDKRQQELDSQLEQLKRAYLRECMPAELEQLQSKRVDILRDMHGRLWSEVSWRQAMLAQSLKQIRLRLAQTTGEGCRSDWSGVPLRSWGQT
;
A
#
# COMPACT_ATOMS: atom_id res chain seq x y z
N MET A 1 -11.55 -42.25 32.78
CA MET A 1 -10.71 -42.40 31.57
C MET A 1 -11.19 -41.64 30.33
N LYS A 2 -12.50 -41.53 30.03
CA LYS A 2 -13.01 -40.80 28.84
C LYS A 2 -12.72 -39.29 28.82
N LYS A 3 -12.74 -38.62 29.98
CA LYS A 3 -12.57 -37.15 30.09
C LYS A 3 -11.15 -36.67 29.74
N TRP A 4 -10.12 -37.45 30.09
CA TRP A 4 -8.72 -37.09 29.78
C TRP A 4 -8.39 -37.26 28.29
N ARG A 5 -9.02 -38.22 27.61
CA ARG A 5 -8.88 -38.36 26.15
C ARG A 5 -9.51 -37.18 25.41
N LEU A 6 -10.63 -36.66 25.90
CA LEU A 6 -11.28 -35.49 25.30
C LEU A 6 -10.40 -34.23 25.44
N MET A 7 -9.78 -34.05 26.61
CA MET A 7 -8.91 -32.91 26.90
C MET A 7 -7.60 -32.95 26.10
N GLY A 8 -7.02 -34.14 25.90
CA GLY A 8 -5.87 -34.33 25.00
C GLY A 8 -6.22 -34.07 23.54
N LEU A 9 -7.44 -34.42 23.10
CA LEU A 9 -7.90 -34.14 21.73
C LEU A 9 -8.08 -32.63 21.49
N CYS A 10 -8.62 -31.89 22.47
CA CYS A 10 -8.78 -30.44 22.38
C CYS A 10 -7.45 -29.69 22.28
N LEU A 11 -6.40 -30.15 22.99
CA LEU A 11 -5.07 -29.56 22.94
C LEU A 11 -4.35 -29.79 21.60
N LEU A 12 -4.62 -30.92 20.93
CA LEU A 12 -4.09 -31.21 19.60
C LEU A 12 -4.79 -30.39 18.49
N LEU A 13 -6.05 -30.00 18.71
CA LEU A 13 -6.83 -29.19 17.75
C LEU A 13 -6.54 -27.67 17.85
N SER A 14 -5.96 -27.19 18.96
CA SER A 14 -5.63 -25.76 19.14
C SER A 14 -4.28 -25.33 18.55
N GLY A 15 -3.56 -26.22 17.87
CA GLY A 15 -2.20 -25.95 17.38
C GLY A 15 -2.07 -25.28 16.00
N CYS A 16 -3.17 -25.01 15.28
CA CYS A 16 -3.07 -24.68 13.84
C CYS A 16 -3.51 -23.27 13.42
N THR A 17 -3.86 -22.36 14.33
CA THR A 17 -4.33 -21.01 13.93
C THR A 17 -3.77 -19.90 14.81
N GLN A 18 -2.48 -19.93 15.14
CA GLN A 18 -1.86 -18.75 15.74
C GLN A 18 -1.52 -17.74 14.63
N TRP A 19 -2.36 -16.71 14.51
CA TRP A 19 -2.09 -15.53 13.70
C TRP A 19 -1.10 -14.64 14.49
N PRO A 20 0.00 -14.18 13.90
CA PRO A 20 0.93 -13.30 14.60
C PRO A 20 0.29 -11.93 14.86
N ASP A 21 0.57 -11.33 16.01
CA ASP A 21 0.00 -10.05 16.47
C ASP A 21 0.22 -8.89 15.47
N ALA A 22 1.25 -9.01 14.63
CA ALA A 22 1.62 -8.02 13.63
C ALA A 22 0.82 -8.11 12.30
N GLY A 23 -0.16 -9.02 12.19
CA GLY A 23 -1.08 -9.08 11.04
C GLY A 23 -0.48 -9.65 9.75
N TYR A 24 0.78 -10.10 9.76
CA TYR A 24 1.38 -10.83 8.65
C TYR A 24 0.74 -12.23 8.55
N GLY A 25 0.11 -12.53 7.42
CA GLY A 25 -0.64 -13.77 7.17
C GLY A 25 0.22 -15.03 7.22
N GLY A 26 0.44 -15.58 8.41
CA GLY A 26 0.97 -16.91 8.65
C GLY A 26 2.32 -17.25 7.98
N LEU A 27 2.73 -18.51 8.09
CA LEU A 27 3.96 -19.04 7.46
C LEU A 27 3.98 -18.88 5.92
N ALA A 28 2.84 -18.62 5.28
CA ALA A 28 2.73 -18.39 3.85
C ALA A 28 3.28 -17.01 3.41
N GLU A 29 3.34 -16.03 4.32
CA GLU A 29 3.97 -14.73 4.07
C GLU A 29 5.46 -14.70 4.42
N VAL A 30 5.97 -15.69 5.15
CA VAL A 30 7.40 -15.91 5.36
C VAL A 30 7.99 -16.52 4.09
N ARG A 31 8.06 -15.74 3.01
CA ARG A 31 8.83 -16.14 1.82
C ARG A 31 10.32 -16.02 2.13
N PRO A 32 11.15 -17.01 1.72
CA PRO A 32 12.57 -16.78 1.59
C PRO A 32 12.77 -15.67 0.53
N THR A 33 12.90 -14.42 0.97
CA THR A 33 13.10 -13.26 0.09
C THR A 33 14.51 -13.18 -0.47
N ASN A 34 15.45 -13.94 0.10
CA ASN A 34 16.82 -14.09 -0.40
C ASN A 34 16.94 -15.24 -1.40
N LEU A 35 16.22 -15.12 -2.51
CA LEU A 35 16.54 -15.91 -3.70
C LEU A 35 17.78 -15.28 -4.36
N PRO A 36 18.76 -16.07 -4.84
CA PRO A 36 19.90 -15.54 -5.58
C PRO A 36 19.44 -14.85 -6.86
N VAL A 37 20.22 -13.86 -7.30
CA VAL A 37 19.83 -12.90 -8.34
C VAL A 37 20.90 -12.90 -9.40
N ASN A 38 20.51 -13.18 -10.64
CA ASN A 38 21.45 -13.13 -11.75
C ASN A 38 21.76 -11.66 -12.16
N GLU A 39 22.74 -11.44 -13.04
CA GLU A 39 23.13 -10.08 -13.41
C GLU A 39 22.01 -9.28 -14.10
N ASP A 40 21.17 -9.95 -14.87
CA ASP A 40 20.07 -9.30 -15.59
C ASP A 40 18.93 -8.90 -14.64
N GLU A 41 18.57 -9.76 -13.68
CA GLU A 41 17.64 -9.43 -12.60
C GLU A 41 18.18 -8.28 -11.74
N ARG A 42 19.50 -8.23 -11.49
CA ARG A 42 20.13 -7.13 -10.76
C ARG A 42 19.94 -5.79 -11.48
N LYS A 43 20.06 -5.75 -12.80
CA LYS A 43 19.78 -4.53 -13.59
C LYS A 43 18.31 -4.12 -13.45
N VAL A 44 17.38 -5.07 -13.53
CA VAL A 44 15.94 -4.80 -13.35
C VAL A 44 15.66 -4.24 -11.96
N TRP A 45 16.26 -4.82 -10.91
CA TRP A 45 16.16 -4.33 -9.54
C TRP A 45 16.66 -2.90 -9.34
N LEU A 46 17.82 -2.56 -9.88
CA LEU A 46 18.34 -1.19 -9.78
C LEU A 46 17.41 -0.18 -10.45
N HIS A 47 16.82 -0.53 -11.60
CA HIS A 47 15.84 0.33 -12.28
C HIS A 47 14.54 0.45 -11.47
N TYR A 48 14.09 -0.66 -10.90
CA TYR A 48 12.95 -0.68 -9.99
C TYR A 48 13.17 0.25 -8.80
N ASP A 49 14.28 0.12 -8.07
CA ASP A 49 14.56 0.88 -6.85
C ASP A 49 14.58 2.38 -7.14
N LYS A 50 15.30 2.78 -8.19
CA LYS A 50 15.39 4.19 -8.59
C LYS A 50 14.00 4.76 -8.92
N ARG A 51 13.20 4.03 -9.70
CA ARG A 51 11.85 4.46 -10.07
C ARG A 51 10.92 4.47 -8.86
N GLN A 52 11.01 3.49 -7.97
CA GLN A 52 10.18 3.41 -6.79
C GLN A 52 10.46 4.55 -5.82
N GLN A 53 11.74 4.89 -5.61
CA GLN A 53 12.14 6.04 -4.79
C GLN A 53 11.57 7.36 -5.31
N GLU A 54 11.56 7.56 -6.63
CA GLU A 54 10.95 8.74 -7.25
C GLU A 54 9.43 8.79 -7.00
N LEU A 55 8.72 7.68 -7.18
CA LEU A 55 7.28 7.59 -6.91
C LEU A 55 6.95 7.81 -5.43
N ASP A 56 7.76 7.24 -4.54
CA ASP A 56 7.61 7.42 -3.10
C ASP A 56 7.85 8.87 -2.70
N SER A 57 8.87 9.53 -3.27
CA SER A 57 9.13 10.96 -3.08
C SER A 57 7.94 11.82 -3.52
N GLN A 58 7.35 11.53 -4.68
CA GLN A 58 6.16 12.23 -5.16
C GLN A 58 4.95 12.03 -4.24
N LEU A 59 4.74 10.81 -3.73
CA LEU A 59 3.68 10.54 -2.74
C LEU A 59 3.88 11.34 -1.46
N GLU A 60 5.12 11.41 -0.94
CA GLU A 60 5.44 12.22 0.25
C GLU A 60 5.27 13.72 0.00
N GLN A 61 5.61 14.21 -1.19
CA GLN A 61 5.34 15.60 -1.56
C GLN A 61 3.83 15.91 -1.54
N LEU A 62 2.99 15.00 -2.06
CA LEU A 62 1.53 15.18 -2.01
C LEU A 62 0.99 15.13 -0.58
N LYS A 63 1.48 14.21 0.26
CA LYS A 63 1.10 14.17 1.69
C LYS A 63 1.41 15.49 2.38
N ARG A 64 2.58 16.10 2.12
CA ARG A 64 2.95 17.43 2.65
C ARG A 64 2.10 18.56 2.07
N ALA A 65 1.54 18.38 0.88
CA ALA A 65 0.61 19.31 0.24
C ALA A 65 -0.86 19.09 0.65
N TYR A 66 -1.09 18.60 1.87
CA TYR A 66 -2.41 18.36 2.45
C TYR A 66 -3.24 17.26 1.78
N LEU A 67 -2.63 16.31 1.06
CA LEU A 67 -3.38 15.21 0.45
C LEU A 67 -4.14 14.39 1.49
N ARG A 68 -3.58 14.20 2.69
CA ARG A 68 -4.21 13.40 3.75
C ARG A 68 -5.51 14.05 4.23
N GLU A 69 -5.48 15.37 4.43
CA GLU A 69 -6.58 16.15 4.96
C GLU A 69 -7.64 16.39 3.87
N CYS A 70 -7.20 16.67 2.64
CA CYS A 70 -8.09 16.99 1.54
C CYS A 70 -8.67 15.77 0.83
N MET A 71 -7.90 14.69 0.67
CA MET A 71 -8.32 13.54 -0.13
C MET A 71 -7.85 12.21 0.50
N PRO A 72 -8.30 11.89 1.73
CA PRO A 72 -7.82 10.71 2.46
C PRO A 72 -8.08 9.39 1.70
N ALA A 73 -9.21 9.29 1.00
CA ALA A 73 -9.53 8.10 0.20
C ALA A 73 -8.55 7.91 -0.98
N GLU A 74 -8.13 8.99 -1.62
CA GLU A 74 -7.16 8.93 -2.72
C GLU A 74 -5.76 8.59 -2.19
N LEU A 75 -5.42 9.07 -0.99
CA LEU A 75 -4.19 8.68 -0.30
C LEU A 75 -4.14 7.18 -0.02
N GLU A 76 -5.22 6.61 0.54
CA GLU A 76 -5.34 5.16 0.78
C GLU A 76 -5.20 4.36 -0.52
N GLN A 77 -5.83 4.80 -1.61
CA GLN A 77 -5.70 4.15 -2.91
C GLN A 77 -4.26 4.16 -3.43
N LEU A 78 -3.54 5.28 -3.29
CA LEU A 78 -2.13 5.36 -3.66
C LEU A 78 -1.25 4.45 -2.81
N GLN A 79 -1.51 4.36 -1.50
CA GLN A 79 -0.79 3.47 -0.59
C GLN A 79 -1.05 1.99 -0.91
N SER A 80 -2.30 1.62 -1.21
CA SER A 80 -2.64 0.27 -1.67
C SER A 80 -1.89 -0.10 -2.95
N LYS A 81 -1.86 0.78 -3.95
CA LYS A 81 -1.09 0.53 -5.19
C LYS A 81 0.40 0.34 -4.93
N ARG A 82 0.98 1.10 -3.99
CA ARG A 82 2.38 0.93 -3.58
C ARG A 82 2.63 -0.43 -2.93
N VAL A 83 1.73 -0.89 -2.07
CA VAL A 83 1.82 -2.22 -1.43
C VAL A 83 1.76 -3.33 -2.48
N ASP A 84 0.87 -3.23 -3.47
CA ASP A 84 0.80 -4.18 -4.57
C ASP A 84 2.10 -4.28 -5.37
N ILE A 85 2.76 -3.13 -5.64
CA ILE A 85 4.06 -3.11 -6.31
C ILE A 85 5.12 -3.86 -5.49
N LEU A 86 5.17 -3.62 -4.17
CA LEU A 86 6.11 -4.31 -3.28
C LEU A 86 5.87 -5.82 -3.28
N ARG A 87 4.59 -6.22 -3.20
CA ARG A 87 4.20 -7.64 -3.24
C ARG A 87 4.64 -8.30 -4.55
N ASP A 88 4.41 -7.65 -5.69
CA ASP A 88 4.75 -8.18 -7.00
C ASP A 88 6.27 -8.18 -7.24
N MET A 89 7.00 -7.21 -6.67
CA MET A 89 8.47 -7.19 -6.65
C MET A 89 9.03 -8.38 -5.89
N HIS A 90 8.50 -8.68 -4.70
CA HIS A 90 8.87 -9.88 -3.94
C HIS A 90 8.49 -11.17 -4.66
N GLY A 91 7.46 -11.15 -5.51
CA GLY A 91 7.08 -12.25 -6.39
C GLY A 91 7.92 -12.36 -7.67
N ARG A 92 8.87 -11.44 -7.90
CA ARG A 92 9.66 -11.35 -9.14
C ARG A 92 8.81 -11.20 -10.41
N LEU A 93 7.64 -10.60 -10.29
CA LEU A 93 6.72 -10.37 -11.41
C LEU A 93 7.12 -9.08 -12.15
N TRP A 94 8.29 -9.07 -12.81
CA TRP A 94 8.92 -7.84 -13.34
C TRP A 94 8.02 -7.04 -14.30
N SER A 95 7.26 -7.73 -15.16
CA SER A 95 6.29 -7.09 -16.06
C SER A 95 5.20 -6.36 -15.26
N GLU A 96 4.59 -7.04 -14.30
CA GLU A 96 3.54 -6.47 -13.43
C GLU A 96 4.06 -5.30 -12.60
N VAL A 97 5.27 -5.42 -12.04
CA VAL A 97 5.93 -4.33 -11.32
C VAL A 97 6.07 -3.10 -12.21
N SER A 98 6.57 -3.26 -13.44
CA SER A 98 6.77 -2.16 -14.36
C SER A 98 5.45 -1.48 -14.75
N TRP A 99 4.41 -2.28 -15.01
CA TRP A 99 3.07 -1.81 -15.34
C TRP A 99 2.44 -1.05 -14.17
N ARG A 100 2.50 -1.62 -12.96
CA ARG A 100 1.94 -0.98 -11.75
C ARG A 100 2.69 0.30 -11.39
N GLN A 101 4.01 0.37 -11.57
CA GLN A 101 4.76 1.61 -11.40
C GLN A 101 4.29 2.70 -12.37
N ALA A 102 3.99 2.36 -13.63
CA ALA A 102 3.43 3.30 -14.58
C ALA A 102 2.02 3.76 -14.18
N MET A 103 1.17 2.84 -13.72
CA MET A 103 -0.17 3.15 -13.21
C MET A 103 -0.14 4.04 -11.97
N LEU A 104 0.81 3.81 -11.05
CA LEU A 104 1.03 4.65 -9.88
C LEU A 104 1.48 6.06 -10.30
N ALA A 105 2.44 6.17 -11.22
CA ALA A 105 2.90 7.46 -11.75
C ALA A 105 1.74 8.28 -12.34
N GLN A 106 0.89 7.64 -13.14
CA GLN A 106 -0.29 8.29 -13.73
C GLN A 106 -1.30 8.73 -12.65
N SER A 107 -1.52 7.89 -11.63
CA SER A 107 -2.42 8.20 -10.52
C SER A 107 -1.90 9.40 -9.71
N LEU A 108 -0.59 9.43 -9.41
CA LEU A 108 0.06 10.54 -8.73
C LEU A 108 -0.09 11.84 -9.51
N LYS A 109 0.09 11.82 -10.83
CA LYS A 109 -0.09 13.00 -11.70
C LYS A 109 -1.53 13.51 -11.65
N GLN A 110 -2.52 12.61 -11.75
CA GLN A 110 -3.93 12.99 -11.71
C GLN A 110 -4.34 13.56 -10.36
N ILE A 111 -3.93 12.90 -9.27
CA ILE A 111 -4.24 13.33 -7.91
C ILE A 111 -3.56 14.65 -7.58
N ARG A 112 -2.33 14.88 -8.06
CA ARG A 112 -1.67 16.18 -7.91
C ARG A 112 -2.50 17.34 -8.49
N LEU A 113 -3.08 17.15 -9.68
CA LEU A 113 -3.90 18.17 -10.33
C LEU A 113 -5.22 18.39 -9.56
N ARG A 114 -5.88 17.32 -9.14
CA ARG A 114 -7.10 17.41 -8.32
C ARG A 114 -6.82 18.08 -6.98
N LEU A 115 -5.75 17.71 -6.30
CA LEU A 115 -5.35 18.29 -5.02
C LEU A 115 -5.08 19.80 -5.17
N ALA A 116 -4.39 20.22 -6.23
CA ALA A 116 -4.17 21.65 -6.50
C ALA A 116 -5.49 22.41 -6.71
N GLN A 117 -6.47 21.81 -7.40
CA GLN A 117 -7.80 22.38 -7.54
C GLN A 117 -8.53 22.45 -6.19
N THR A 118 -8.58 21.34 -5.47
CA THR A 118 -9.30 21.22 -4.19
C THR A 118 -8.75 22.14 -3.11
N THR A 119 -7.42 22.29 -3.04
CA THR A 119 -6.77 23.26 -2.15
C THR A 119 -7.01 24.70 -2.60
N GLY A 120 -7.03 24.97 -3.90
CA GLY A 120 -7.45 26.26 -4.46
C GLY A 120 -8.90 26.63 -4.16
N GLU A 121 -9.80 25.64 -4.05
CA GLU A 121 -11.20 25.80 -3.65
C GLU A 121 -11.39 25.95 -2.12
N GLY A 122 -10.29 25.97 -1.36
CA GLY A 122 -10.30 26.27 0.07
C GLY A 122 -10.10 25.06 0.98
N CYS A 123 -9.79 23.87 0.45
CA CYS A 123 -9.39 22.77 1.32
C CYS A 123 -8.10 23.10 2.08
N ARG A 124 -8.15 22.91 3.40
CA ARG A 124 -7.04 23.04 4.35
C ARG A 124 -7.19 21.96 5.43
N SER A 125 -6.32 21.98 6.44
CA SER A 125 -6.31 21.01 7.53
C SER A 125 -7.62 20.92 8.34
N ASP A 126 -8.47 21.93 8.27
CA ASP A 126 -9.78 22.05 8.94
C ASP A 126 -10.97 21.86 7.98
N TRP A 127 -10.73 21.32 6.78
CA TRP A 127 -11.76 21.20 5.76
C TRP A 127 -12.85 20.21 6.14
N SER A 128 -14.11 20.64 6.03
CA SER A 128 -15.29 19.80 6.28
C SER A 128 -15.61 18.81 5.15
N GLY A 129 -14.81 18.79 4.06
CA GLY A 129 -15.05 17.96 2.88
C GLY A 129 -16.07 18.54 1.88
N VAL A 130 -16.59 19.75 2.13
CA VAL A 130 -17.55 20.44 1.25
C VAL A 130 -16.95 21.79 0.82
N PRO A 131 -16.84 22.09 -0.48
CA PRO A 131 -16.27 23.36 -0.94
C PRO A 131 -17.18 24.53 -0.54
N LEU A 132 -16.61 25.68 -0.17
CA LEU A 132 -17.37 26.83 0.34
C LEU A 132 -18.55 27.25 -0.56
N ARG A 133 -18.42 27.09 -1.88
CA ARG A 133 -19.47 27.38 -2.87
C ARG A 133 -20.77 26.58 -2.70
N SER A 134 -20.73 25.42 -2.04
CA SER A 134 -21.92 24.59 -1.79
C SER A 134 -22.49 24.76 -0.39
N TRP A 135 -21.91 25.63 0.44
CA TRP A 135 -22.48 25.97 1.74
C TRP A 135 -23.66 26.92 1.52
N GLY A 136 -24.88 26.47 1.86
CA GLY A 136 -26.13 27.22 1.67
C GLY A 136 -27.01 26.76 0.51
N GLN A 137 -26.65 25.66 -0.19
CA GLN A 137 -27.53 25.00 -1.18
C GLN A 137 -28.31 23.80 -0.60
N THR A 138 -28.27 23.61 0.72
CA THR A 138 -29.05 22.64 1.49
C THR A 138 -30.06 23.37 2.35
#